data_AF-A0A7W7GA96-F1
#
_entry.id   AF-A0A7W7GA96-F1
#
_cell.length_a   1.000
_cell.length_b   1.000
_cell.length_c   1.000
_cell.angle_alpha   90.00
_cell.angle_beta   90.00
_cell.angle_gamma   90.00
#
_symmetry.space_group_name_H-M   'P 1'
#
loop_
_entity.id
_entity.type
_entity.pdbx_description
1 polymer ?
#
loop_
_entity_poly.entity_id
_entity_poly.type
_entity_poly.pdbx_seq_one_letter_code
_entity_poly.pdbx_strand_id
1 'polypeptide(L)'
;MPAVPALLLGRRNDVLAWNPLGHALLAGHLAPSAPERPDTRPNQLRLLFLDPHTRELYRDWADEAALAVASMRYVAARYPDDRLLAELVGDLSINSPEFARLWARHDVRLCSSGTKRLHHPHVGDLDLHYEVLHLPDSHGQRLLTHTAAAGSPSADALRLLH
;
A
#
# COMPACT_ATOMS: atom_id res chain seq x y z
N MET A 1 21.18 13.34 0.85
CA MET A 1 20.62 12.05 0.40
C MET A 1 19.27 12.34 -0.25
N PRO A 2 18.93 11.72 -1.40
CA PRO A 2 17.58 11.84 -1.92
C PRO A 2 16.59 11.35 -0.87
N ALA A 3 15.49 12.06 -0.70
CA ALA A 3 14.46 11.66 0.24
C ALA A 3 13.82 10.34 -0.22
N VAL A 4 13.44 9.51 0.75
CA VAL A 4 12.87 8.18 0.52
C VAL A 4 11.36 8.28 0.72
N PRO A 5 10.52 7.94 -0.28
CA PRO A 5 9.07 7.88 -0.09
C PRO A 5 8.73 6.92 1.05
N ALA A 6 7.97 7.40 2.03
CA ALA A 6 7.68 6.63 3.25
C ALA A 6 6.25 6.81 3.74
N LEU A 7 5.62 5.70 4.16
CA LEU A 7 4.28 5.64 4.73
C LEU A 7 4.33 4.90 6.07
N LEU A 8 3.68 5.46 7.09
CA LEU A 8 3.38 4.73 8.32
C LEU A 8 2.01 4.08 8.16
N LEU A 9 1.98 2.76 8.21
CA LEU A 9 0.78 1.95 8.07
C LEU A 9 0.36 1.38 9.43
N GLY A 10 -0.95 1.39 9.68
CA GLY A 10 -1.56 0.64 10.76
C GLY A 10 -1.62 -0.85 10.44
N ARG A 11 -1.97 -1.66 11.44
CA ARG A 11 -2.08 -3.13 11.32
C ARG A 11 -2.92 -3.56 10.12
N ARG A 12 -4.02 -2.85 9.86
CA ARG A 12 -5.03 -3.13 8.82
C ARG A 12 -4.77 -2.41 7.48
N ASN A 13 -3.57 -1.85 7.31
CA ASN A 13 -3.16 -1.04 6.15
C ASN A 13 -3.83 0.34 6.04
N ASP A 14 -4.37 0.85 7.14
CA ASP A 14 -4.71 2.27 7.25
C ASP A 14 -3.44 3.11 7.14
N VAL A 15 -3.45 4.15 6.33
CA VAL A 15 -2.33 5.09 6.23
C VAL A 15 -2.42 6.06 7.40
N LEU A 16 -1.54 5.90 8.39
CA LEU A 16 -1.49 6.71 9.59
C LEU A 16 -0.72 8.01 9.37
N ALA A 17 0.29 7.98 8.51
CA ALA A 17 1.04 9.14 8.05
C ALA A 17 1.79 8.81 6.76
N TRP A 18 2.22 9.84 6.04
CA TRP A 18 3.18 9.76 4.95
C TRP A 18 4.10 10.96 5.00
N ASN A 19 5.32 10.84 4.47
CA ASN A 19 6.11 12.03 4.16
C ASN A 19 5.64 12.62 2.81
N PRO A 20 6.01 13.88 2.48
CA PRO A 20 5.54 14.54 1.24
C PRO A 20 5.80 13.71 -0.01
N LEU A 21 6.97 13.05 -0.10
CA LEU A 21 7.31 12.22 -1.25
C LEU A 21 6.49 10.91 -1.30
N GLY A 22 6.19 10.29 -0.16
CA GLY A 22 5.34 9.10 -0.07
C GLY A 22 3.89 9.41 -0.47
N HIS A 23 3.39 10.58 -0.07
CA HIS A 23 2.10 11.11 -0.54
C HIS A 23 2.11 11.32 -2.05
N ALA A 24 3.09 12.08 -2.56
CA ALA A 24 3.20 12.37 -3.98
C ALA A 24 3.26 11.09 -4.82
N LEU A 25 4.04 10.08 -4.39
CA LEU A 25 4.24 8.83 -5.11
C LEU A 25 2.98 7.94 -5.20
N LEU A 26 2.23 7.78 -4.10
CA LEU A 26 1.17 6.77 -4.01
C LEU A 26 -0.24 7.32 -3.91
N ALA A 27 -0.38 8.60 -3.54
CA ALA A 27 -1.65 9.17 -3.12
C ALA A 27 -1.81 10.65 -3.53
N GLY A 28 -1.14 11.10 -4.60
CA GLY A 28 -1.16 12.49 -5.04
C GLY A 28 -2.56 13.05 -5.35
N HIS A 29 -3.54 12.18 -5.63
CA HIS A 29 -4.94 12.53 -5.82
C HIS A 29 -5.72 12.79 -4.51
N LEU A 30 -5.16 12.44 -3.34
CA LEU A 30 -5.75 12.66 -2.03
C LEU A 30 -5.19 13.93 -1.39
N ALA A 31 -5.95 14.52 -0.46
CA ALA A 31 -5.45 15.61 0.36
C ALA A 31 -4.27 15.12 1.23
N PRO A 32 -3.15 15.87 1.34
CA PRO A 32 -2.01 15.48 2.17
C PRO A 32 -2.37 15.24 3.65
N SER A 33 -3.41 15.89 4.17
CA SER A 33 -3.92 15.73 5.54
C SER A 33 -4.93 14.58 5.70
N ALA A 34 -5.22 13.81 4.65
CA ALA A 34 -6.18 12.71 4.72
C ALA A 34 -5.94 11.69 5.87
N PRO A 35 -4.68 11.36 6.25
CA PRO A 35 -4.41 10.47 7.38
C PRO A 35 -4.91 11.00 8.74
N GLU A 36 -5.09 12.31 8.88
CA GLU A 36 -5.50 12.98 10.12
C GLU A 36 -6.99 12.78 10.43
N ARG A 37 -7.79 12.34 9.45
CA ARG A 37 -9.24 12.15 9.59
C ARG A 37 -9.53 10.67 9.84
N PRO A 38 -9.80 10.23 11.09
CA PRO A 38 -9.90 8.80 11.40
C PRO A 38 -11.03 8.08 10.63
N ASP A 39 -12.17 8.75 10.44
CA ASP A 39 -13.37 8.15 9.83
C ASP A 39 -13.23 7.95 8.31
N THR A 40 -12.39 8.77 7.65
CA THR A 40 -12.15 8.72 6.20
C THR A 40 -10.68 8.46 5.88
N ARG A 41 -9.94 7.88 6.83
CA ARG A 41 -8.51 7.65 6.68
C ARG A 41 -8.27 6.74 5.47
N PRO A 42 -7.31 7.07 4.59
CA PRO A 42 -6.97 6.20 3.46
C PRO A 42 -6.54 4.82 3.96
N ASN A 43 -7.00 3.77 3.29
CA ASN A 43 -6.57 2.39 3.56
C ASN A 43 -6.01 1.82 2.26
N GLN A 44 -4.77 1.32 2.27
CA GLN A 44 -4.09 0.85 1.05
C GLN A 44 -4.86 -0.25 0.33
N LEU A 45 -5.58 -1.11 1.05
CA LEU A 45 -6.36 -2.18 0.43
C LEU A 45 -7.64 -1.63 -0.21
N ARG A 46 -8.32 -0.68 0.43
CA ARG A 46 -9.45 0.01 -0.20
C ARG A 46 -9.01 0.76 -1.44
N LEU A 47 -7.90 1.48 -1.37
CA LEU A 47 -7.34 2.17 -2.54
C LEU A 47 -7.00 1.17 -3.65
N LEU A 48 -6.26 0.11 -3.33
CA LEU A 48 -5.85 -0.89 -4.33
C LEU A 48 -7.03 -1.54 -5.07
N PHE A 49 -8.13 -1.83 -4.37
CA PHE A 49 -9.26 -2.57 -4.94
C PHE A 49 -10.41 -1.70 -5.46
N LEU A 50 -10.61 -0.51 -4.88
CA LEU A 50 -11.81 0.31 -5.11
C LEU A 50 -11.51 1.70 -5.68
N ASP A 51 -10.24 2.14 -5.71
CA ASP A 51 -9.85 3.43 -6.29
C ASP A 51 -9.23 3.24 -7.68
N PRO A 52 -9.86 3.75 -8.76
CA PRO A 52 -9.33 3.63 -10.12
C PRO A 52 -7.93 4.25 -10.28
N HIS A 53 -7.67 5.38 -9.61
CA HIS A 53 -6.37 6.04 -9.72
C HIS A 53 -5.24 5.16 -9.19
N THR A 54 -5.43 4.55 -8.01
CA THR A 54 -4.49 3.62 -7.42
C THR A 54 -4.39 2.36 -8.26
N ARG A 55 -5.48 1.86 -8.85
CA ARG A 55 -5.42 0.70 -9.74
C ARG A 55 -4.55 0.96 -10.97
N GLU A 56 -4.74 2.10 -11.62
CA GLU A 56 -3.98 2.52 -12.81
C GLU A 56 -2.50 2.79 -12.51
N LEU A 57 -2.20 3.16 -11.26
CA LEU A 57 -0.82 3.36 -10.80
C LEU A 57 0.01 2.06 -10.86
N TYR A 58 -0.57 0.87 -10.67
CA TYR A 58 0.18 -0.40 -10.67
C TYR A 58 0.19 -1.05 -12.05
N ARG A 59 1.39 -1.17 -12.67
CA ARG A 59 1.54 -1.86 -13.96
C ARG A 59 1.18 -3.34 -13.88
N ASP A 60 1.49 -3.99 -12.75
CA ASP A 60 1.16 -5.39 -12.47
C ASP A 60 0.14 -5.50 -11.34
N TRP A 61 -0.97 -4.76 -11.47
CA TRP A 61 -2.00 -4.69 -10.44
C TRP A 61 -2.49 -6.07 -9.95
N ALA A 62 -2.62 -7.06 -10.84
CA ALA A 62 -3.09 -8.39 -10.47
C ALA A 62 -2.16 -9.12 -9.48
N ASP A 63 -0.85 -8.98 -9.67
CA ASP A 63 0.16 -9.57 -8.79
C ASP A 63 0.19 -8.84 -7.45
N GLU A 64 0.08 -7.51 -7.48
CA GLU A 64 0.01 -6.68 -6.27
C GLU A 64 -1.24 -7.00 -5.45
N ALA A 65 -2.40 -7.11 -6.09
CA ALA A 65 -3.66 -7.47 -5.48
C ALA A 65 -3.59 -8.85 -4.81
N ALA A 66 -3.06 -9.86 -5.50
CA ALA A 66 -2.89 -11.19 -4.94
C ALA A 66 -1.97 -11.18 -3.71
N LEU A 67 -0.85 -10.48 -3.79
CA LEU A 67 0.11 -10.33 -2.71
C LEU A 67 -0.49 -9.62 -1.49
N ALA A 68 -1.23 -8.53 -1.72
CA ALA A 68 -1.87 -7.75 -0.68
C ALA A 68 -2.94 -8.58 0.07
N VAL A 69 -3.73 -9.37 -0.67
CA VAL A 69 -4.73 -10.29 -0.10
C VAL A 69 -4.06 -11.38 0.75
N ALA A 70 -3.00 -12.00 0.24
CA ALA A 70 -2.27 -13.04 0.96
C ALA A 70 -1.61 -12.52 2.25
N SER A 71 -1.10 -11.29 2.22
CA SER A 71 -0.56 -10.60 3.40
C SER A 71 -1.66 -10.25 4.41
N MET A 72 -2.82 -9.78 3.94
CA MET A 72 -3.96 -9.52 4.82
C MET A 72 -4.45 -10.80 5.51
N ARG A 73 -4.48 -11.92 4.80
CA ARG A 73 -4.87 -13.21 5.38
C ARG A 73 -3.91 -13.65 6.48
N TYR A 74 -2.61 -13.46 6.29
CA TYR A 74 -1.62 -13.68 7.34
C TYR A 74 -1.92 -12.85 8.60
N VAL A 75 -2.29 -11.58 8.43
CA VAL A 75 -2.67 -10.70 9.56
C VAL A 75 -3.96 -11.18 10.22
N ALA A 76 -4.98 -11.56 9.44
CA ALA A 76 -6.25 -12.06 9.97
C ALA A 76 -6.07 -13.33 10.82
N ALA A 77 -5.21 -14.26 10.38
CA ALA A 77 -4.87 -15.46 11.15
C ALA A 77 -4.19 -15.15 12.49
N ARG A 78 -3.41 -14.06 12.56
CA ARG A 78 -2.71 -13.63 13.78
C ARG A 78 -3.62 -12.88 14.76
N TYR A 79 -4.69 -12.26 14.27
CA TYR A 79 -5.62 -11.45 15.07
C TYR A 79 -7.08 -11.85 14.76
N PRO A 80 -7.51 -13.07 15.16
CA PRO A 80 -8.82 -13.61 14.78
C PRO A 80 -9.99 -12.79 15.32
N ASP A 81 -9.82 -12.13 16.47
CA ASP A 81 -10.87 -11.32 17.12
C ASP A 81 -10.90 -9.86 16.65
N ASP A 82 -10.12 -9.50 15.62
CA ASP A 82 -10.07 -8.14 15.09
C ASP A 82 -11.31 -7.81 14.23
N ARG A 83 -12.38 -7.36 14.89
CA ARG A 83 -13.66 -7.00 14.24
C ARG A 83 -13.51 -6.03 13.08
N LEU A 84 -12.66 -5.02 13.21
CA LEU A 84 -12.47 -4.00 12.16
C LEU A 84 -11.73 -4.58 10.94
N LEU A 85 -10.88 -5.59 11.12
CA LEU A 85 -10.29 -6.32 10.00
C LEU A 85 -11.34 -7.21 9.31
N ALA A 86 -12.20 -7.88 10.07
CA ALA A 86 -13.31 -8.65 9.52
C ALA A 86 -14.29 -7.78 8.71
N GLU A 87 -14.60 -6.57 9.20
CA GLU A 87 -15.40 -5.58 8.48
C GLU A 87 -14.75 -5.14 7.17
N LEU A 88 -13.44 -4.86 7.17
CA LEU A 88 -12.70 -4.52 5.95
C LEU A 88 -12.75 -5.66 4.92
N VAL A 89 -12.59 -6.91 5.35
CA VAL A 89 -12.70 -8.09 4.46
C VAL A 89 -14.11 -8.20 3.87
N GLY A 90 -15.15 -7.99 4.69
CA GLY A 90 -16.54 -8.04 4.25
C GLY A 90 -16.85 -6.95 3.23
N ASP A 91 -16.46 -5.71 3.52
CA ASP A 91 -16.60 -4.54 2.65
C ASP A 91 -15.92 -4.77 1.28
N LEU A 92 -14.65 -5.19 1.28
CA LEU A 92 -13.93 -5.49 0.04
C LEU A 92 -14.51 -6.68 -0.73
N SER A 93 -15.03 -7.69 -0.03
CA SER A 93 -15.64 -8.86 -0.67
C SER A 93 -16.97 -8.53 -1.35
N ILE A 94 -17.72 -7.57 -0.83
CA ILE A 94 -18.97 -7.07 -1.43
C ILE A 94 -18.66 -6.18 -2.64
N ASN A 95 -17.69 -5.29 -2.50
CA ASN A 95 -17.45 -4.22 -3.45
C ASN A 95 -16.40 -4.54 -4.54
N SER A 96 -15.66 -5.66 -4.43
CA SER A 96 -14.67 -6.08 -5.42
C SER A 96 -14.75 -7.59 -5.71
N PRO A 97 -15.28 -8.00 -6.89
CA PRO A 97 -15.29 -9.40 -7.31
C PRO A 97 -13.88 -10.01 -7.38
N GLU A 98 -12.88 -9.24 -7.81
CA GLU A 98 -11.50 -9.70 -7.84
C GLU A 98 -10.96 -9.96 -6.43
N PHE A 99 -11.25 -9.08 -5.46
CA PHE A 99 -10.90 -9.31 -4.06
C PHE A 99 -11.55 -10.59 -3.55
N ALA A 100 -12.87 -10.75 -3.72
CA ALA A 100 -13.61 -11.91 -3.25
C ALA A 100 -13.01 -13.22 -3.81
N ARG A 101 -12.67 -13.23 -5.10
CA ARG A 101 -12.02 -14.37 -5.75
C ARG A 101 -10.63 -14.67 -5.17
N LEU A 102 -9.80 -13.65 -4.95
CA LEU A 102 -8.46 -13.83 -4.37
C LEU A 102 -8.56 -14.29 -2.92
N TRP A 103 -9.47 -13.72 -2.14
CA TRP A 103 -9.70 -14.12 -0.76
C TRP A 103 -10.10 -15.60 -0.69
N ALA A 104 -11.01 -16.07 -1.53
CA ALA A 104 -11.43 -17.47 -1.55
C ALA A 104 -10.30 -18.50 -1.82
N ARG A 105 -9.14 -18.09 -2.37
CA ARG A 105 -8.00 -19.00 -2.64
C ARG A 105 -7.23 -19.41 -1.39
N HIS A 106 -7.41 -18.71 -0.27
CA HIS A 106 -6.73 -19.00 1.00
C HIS A 106 -5.19 -18.95 0.96
N ASP A 107 -4.61 -18.28 -0.03
CA ASP A 107 -3.16 -18.07 -0.11
C ASP A 107 -2.67 -17.23 1.08
N VAL A 108 -1.60 -17.67 1.74
CA VAL A 108 -0.98 -16.97 2.86
C VAL A 108 0.47 -16.68 2.53
N ARG A 109 0.83 -15.40 2.50
CA ARG A 109 2.21 -14.96 2.26
C ARG A 109 2.44 -13.66 3.00
N LEU A 110 3.45 -13.63 3.87
CA LEU A 110 3.95 -12.37 4.39
C LEU A 110 4.84 -11.73 3.33
N CYS A 111 4.60 -10.46 3.03
CA CYS A 111 5.49 -9.72 2.15
C CYS A 111 6.21 -8.61 2.92
N SER A 112 7.51 -8.77 3.07
CA SER A 112 8.40 -7.82 3.74
C SER A 112 9.17 -6.92 2.78
N SER A 113 9.40 -7.37 1.55
CA SER A 113 10.10 -6.59 0.52
C SER A 113 9.81 -7.12 -0.89
N GLY A 114 10.18 -6.35 -1.90
CA GLY A 114 10.04 -6.71 -3.32
C GLY A 114 10.21 -5.50 -4.22
N THR A 115 9.70 -5.60 -5.45
CA THR A 115 9.70 -4.49 -6.41
C THR A 115 8.27 -4.11 -6.77
N LYS A 116 7.94 -2.82 -6.69
CA LYS A 116 6.73 -2.23 -7.25
C LYS A 116 7.05 -1.66 -8.62
N ARG A 117 6.25 -2.05 -9.60
CA ARG A 117 6.29 -1.50 -10.97
C ARG A 117 5.09 -0.57 -11.12
N LEU A 118 5.35 0.73 -11.17
CA LEU A 118 4.32 1.77 -11.17
C LEU A 118 4.29 2.53 -12.50
N HIS A 119 3.13 3.07 -12.85
CA HIS A 119 2.93 4.06 -13.91
C HIS A 119 2.38 5.34 -13.27
N HIS A 120 3.27 6.25 -12.90
CA HIS A 120 2.92 7.47 -12.19
C HIS A 120 2.44 8.57 -13.17
N PRO A 121 1.29 9.23 -12.92
CA PRO A 121 0.68 10.16 -13.89
C PRO A 121 1.56 11.36 -14.25
N HIS A 122 2.49 11.75 -13.38
CA HIS A 122 3.37 12.91 -13.60
C HIS A 122 4.79 12.58 -14.04
N VAL A 123 5.29 11.37 -13.73
CA VAL A 123 6.71 11.03 -13.98
C VAL A 123 6.90 9.72 -14.74
N GLY A 124 5.79 9.10 -15.19
CA GLY A 124 5.80 7.88 -15.98
C GLY A 124 6.20 6.65 -15.17
N ASP A 125 6.91 5.74 -15.82
CA ASP A 125 7.21 4.43 -15.27
C ASP A 125 8.28 4.48 -14.16
N LEU A 126 7.98 3.80 -13.05
CA LEU A 126 8.87 3.67 -11.89
C LEU A 126 9.04 2.20 -11.52
N ASP A 127 10.28 1.76 -11.35
CA ASP A 127 10.64 0.46 -10.78
C ASP A 127 11.32 0.68 -9.44
N LEU A 128 10.56 0.45 -8.36
CA LEU A 128 10.97 0.78 -7.01
C LEU A 128 11.04 -0.48 -6.15
N HIS A 129 12.17 -0.67 -5.47
CA HIS A 129 12.24 -1.63 -4.38
C HIS A 129 11.39 -1.09 -3.23
N TYR A 130 10.68 -1.96 -2.53
CA TYR A 130 10.02 -1.58 -1.29
C TYR A 130 10.45 -2.46 -0.14
N GLU A 131 10.40 -1.88 1.06
CA GLU A 131 10.63 -2.59 2.31
C GLU A 131 9.54 -2.24 3.31
N VAL A 132 9.11 -3.25 4.06
CA VAL A 132 8.14 -3.13 5.15
C VAL A 132 8.87 -3.42 6.46
N LEU A 133 9.10 -2.36 7.22
CA LEU A 133 9.81 -2.40 8.50
C LEU A 133 8.78 -2.43 9.63
N HIS A 134 8.77 -3.50 10.42
CA HIS A 134 7.88 -3.63 11.57
C HIS A 134 8.44 -2.86 12.77
N LEU A 135 7.61 -2.03 13.40
CA LEU A 135 8.02 -1.26 14.57
C LEU A 135 7.75 -2.06 15.86
N PRO A 136 8.74 -2.24 16.76
CA PRO A 136 8.53 -2.89 18.05
C PRO A 136 7.45 -2.15 18.87
N ASP A 137 6.65 -2.90 19.65
CA ASP A 137 5.64 -2.39 20.60
C ASP A 137 4.62 -1.39 20.05
N SER A 138 4.44 -1.37 18.73
CA SER A 138 3.62 -0.38 18.00
C SER A 138 2.21 -0.88 17.67
N HIS A 139 1.71 -1.92 18.35
CA HIS A 139 0.42 -2.57 18.08
C HIS A 139 0.23 -3.04 16.61
N GLY A 140 1.34 -3.30 15.91
CA GLY A 140 1.36 -3.78 14.52
C GLY A 140 1.51 -2.69 13.47
N GLN A 141 1.95 -1.49 13.84
CA GLN A 141 2.36 -0.47 12.87
C GLN A 141 3.62 -0.89 12.12
N ARG A 142 3.73 -0.41 10.88
CA ARG A 142 4.81 -0.74 9.95
C ARG A 142 5.16 0.49 9.13
N LEU A 143 6.45 0.67 8.84
CA LEU A 143 6.93 1.65 7.89
C LEU A 143 7.10 0.98 6.52
N LEU A 144 6.46 1.53 5.50
CA LEU A 144 6.64 1.13 4.10
C LEU A 144 7.51 2.19 3.42
N THR A 145 8.66 1.78 2.89
CA THR A 145 9.56 2.66 2.13
C THR A 145 9.70 2.19 0.69
N HIS A 146 10.00 3.11 -0.22
CA HIS A 146 10.30 2.81 -1.62
C HIS A 146 11.67 3.36 -2.00
N THR A 147 12.52 2.60 -2.68
CA THR A 147 13.84 3.05 -3.10
C THR A 147 14.08 2.71 -4.56
N ALA A 148 14.79 3.60 -5.26
CA ALA A 148 15.26 3.35 -6.61
C ALA A 148 16.76 3.05 -6.59
N ALA A 149 17.23 2.24 -7.54
CA ALA A 149 18.66 2.02 -7.72
C ALA A 149 19.36 3.36 -8.05
N ALA A 150 20.53 3.60 -7.46
CA ALA A 150 21.28 4.84 -7.68
C ALA A 150 21.64 5.02 -9.16
N GLY A 151 21.39 6.22 -9.71
CA GLY A 151 21.62 6.53 -11.12
C GLY A 151 20.61 5.91 -12.09
N SER A 152 19.55 5.28 -11.61
CA SER A 152 18.46 4.76 -12.47
C SER A 152 17.50 5.86 -12.92
N PRO A 153 16.78 5.67 -14.04
CA PRO A 153 15.70 6.56 -14.44
C PRO A 153 14.64 6.75 -13.34
N SER A 154 14.34 5.70 -12.56
CA SER A 154 13.40 5.80 -11.44
C SER A 154 13.92 6.68 -10.29
N ALA A 155 15.24 6.73 -10.07
CA ALA A 155 15.82 7.65 -9.10
C ALA A 155 15.70 9.11 -9.55
N ASP A 156 15.85 9.38 -10.86
CA ASP A 156 15.65 10.71 -11.42
C ASP A 156 14.18 11.12 -11.40
N ALA A 157 13.27 10.23 -11.77
CA ALA A 157 11.83 10.46 -11.72
C ALA A 157 11.31 10.71 -10.30
N LEU A 158 11.80 9.98 -9.28
CA LEU A 158 11.47 10.28 -7.89
C LEU A 158 11.90 11.69 -7.47
N ARG A 159 13.01 12.22 -8.00
CA ARG A 159 13.45 13.59 -7.69
C ARG A 159 12.51 14.66 -8.24
N LEU A 160 11.73 14.33 -9.29
CA LEU A 160 10.75 15.23 -9.89
C LEU A 160 9.41 15.31 -9.14
N LEU A 161 9.20 14.44 -8.13
CA LEU A 161 8.00 14.43 -7.29
C LEU A 161 8.14 15.30 -6.02
N HIS A 162 9.17 16.14 -5.96
CA HIS A 162 9.49 17.03 -4.83
C HIS A 162 9.05 18.47 -5.04
#